data_AF-A0A2M8J6B2-F1
#
_entry.id   AF-A0A2M8J6B2-F1
#
_cell.length_a   1.000
_cell.length_b   1.000
_cell.length_c   1.000
_cell.angle_alpha   90.00
_cell.angle_beta   90.00
_cell.angle_gamma   90.00
#
_symmetry.space_group_name_H-M   'P 1'
#
loop_
_entity.id
_entity.type
_entity.pdbx_description
1 polymer ?
#
loop_
_entity_poly.entity_id
_entity_poly.type
_entity_poly.pdbx_seq_one_letter_code
_entity_poly.pdbx_strand_id
1 'polypeptide(L)'
;MNVTQIKAAVDAGKSVHWANEGYRVHRDTLGQYLITYVSNGSTIGLTDRSGRRLNGAEADFFISVSTRGADGEQGREVRGATSEGHPDAGTG
;
A
#
# COMPACT_ATOMS: atom_id res chain seq x y z
N MET A 1 -18.11 -5.69 0.41
CA MET A 1 -17.62 -4.40 -0.12
C MET A 1 -17.59 -4.47 -1.64
N ASN A 2 -17.98 -3.40 -2.35
CA ASN A 2 -17.88 -3.34 -3.81
C ASN A 2 -16.53 -2.78 -4.29
N VAL A 3 -16.27 -2.83 -5.61
CA VAL A 3 -15.00 -2.34 -6.21
C VAL A 3 -14.67 -0.91 -5.78
N THR A 4 -15.63 0.01 -5.84
CA THR A 4 -15.43 1.42 -5.51
C THR A 4 -15.06 1.60 -4.04
N GLN A 5 -15.78 0.93 -3.14
CA GLN A 5 -15.53 0.99 -1.70
C GLN A 5 -14.15 0.41 -1.34
N ILE A 6 -13.76 -0.70 -1.99
CA ILE A 6 -12.45 -1.32 -1.76
C ILE A 6 -11.33 -0.38 -2.19
N LYS A 7 -11.41 0.17 -3.41
CA LYS A 7 -10.40 1.12 -3.92
C LYS A 7 -10.27 2.35 -3.01
N ALA A 8 -11.40 2.97 -2.64
CA ALA A 8 -11.41 4.12 -1.75
C ALA A 8 -10.81 3.81 -0.36
N ALA A 9 -11.06 2.62 0.18
CA ALA A 9 -10.47 2.20 1.46
C ALA A 9 -8.95 2.00 1.34
N VAL A 10 -8.47 1.39 0.25
CA VAL A 10 -7.04 1.23 -0.04
C VAL A 10 -6.36 2.59 -0.23
N ASP A 11 -6.95 3.48 -1.04
CA ASP A 11 -6.44 4.84 -1.25
C ASP A 11 -6.40 5.66 0.06
N ALA A 12 -7.35 5.42 0.97
CA ALA A 12 -7.38 6.01 2.31
C ALA A 12 -6.41 5.35 3.31
N GLY A 13 -5.56 4.41 2.86
CA GLY A 13 -4.57 3.73 3.70
C GLY A 13 -5.15 2.69 4.66
N LYS A 14 -6.42 2.29 4.50
CA LYS A 14 -7.03 1.27 5.35
C LYS A 14 -6.52 -0.13 4.98
N SER A 15 -6.39 -0.99 5.98
CA SER A 15 -6.04 -2.40 5.80
C SER A 15 -7.24 -3.18 5.25
N VAL A 16 -7.29 -3.41 3.93
CA VAL A 16 -8.33 -4.21 3.28
C VAL A 16 -7.84 -5.62 3.01
N HIS A 17 -8.66 -6.62 3.32
CA HIS A 17 -8.37 -8.04 3.14
C HIS A 17 -9.46 -8.75 2.33
N TRP A 18 -9.14 -9.93 1.81
CA TRP A 18 -10.05 -10.80 1.06
C TRP A 18 -10.05 -12.22 1.62
N ALA A 19 -11.21 -12.77 1.95
CA ALA A 19 -11.42 -14.14 2.48
C ALA A 19 -10.76 -14.44 3.85
N ASN A 20 -9.55 -13.96 4.12
CA ASN A 20 -8.85 -14.02 5.40
C ASN A 20 -7.74 -12.96 5.48
N GLU A 21 -7.16 -12.77 6.66
CA GLU A 21 -6.12 -11.75 6.90
C GLU A 21 -4.83 -11.97 6.07
N GLY A 22 -4.59 -13.19 5.61
CA GLY A 22 -3.43 -13.53 4.79
C GLY A 22 -3.48 -12.95 3.37
N TYR A 23 -4.65 -12.57 2.86
CA TYR A 23 -4.76 -11.88 1.57
C TYR A 23 -4.97 -10.38 1.79
N ARG A 24 -4.03 -9.57 1.31
CA ARG A 24 -4.08 -8.12 1.41
C ARG A 24 -4.41 -7.49 0.07
N VAL A 25 -5.28 -6.48 0.09
CA VAL A 25 -5.55 -5.64 -1.07
C VAL A 25 -4.69 -4.38 -0.99
N HIS A 26 -3.98 -4.06 -2.06
CA HIS A 26 -3.12 -2.88 -2.14
C HIS A 26 -3.11 -2.29 -3.55
N ARG A 27 -2.60 -1.06 -3.66
CA ARG A 27 -2.36 -0.37 -4.92
C ARG A 27 -0.86 -0.33 -5.19
N ASP A 28 -0.42 -0.87 -6.32
CA ASP A 28 0.99 -0.87 -6.71
C ASP A 28 1.42 0.49 -7.30
N THR A 29 2.71 0.65 -7.61
CA THR A 29 3.29 1.88 -8.17
C THR A 29 2.73 2.28 -9.54
N LEU A 30 2.22 1.32 -10.32
CA LEU A 30 1.55 1.55 -11.59
C LEU A 30 0.06 1.90 -11.42
N GLY A 31 -0.44 1.87 -10.18
CA GLY A 31 -1.81 2.18 -9.83
C GLY A 31 -2.81 1.05 -10.03
N GLN A 32 -2.35 -0.18 -10.22
CA GLN A 32 -3.20 -1.37 -10.27
C GLN A 32 -3.59 -1.79 -8.85
N TYR A 33 -4.82 -2.27 -8.71
CA TYR A 33 -5.30 -2.82 -7.45
C TYR A 33 -5.14 -4.33 -7.48
N LEU A 34 -4.42 -4.85 -6.50
CA LEU A 34 -3.97 -6.23 -6.45
C LEU A 34 -4.40 -6.88 -5.14
N ILE A 35 -4.67 -8.17 -5.19
CA ILE A 35 -4.86 -9.02 -4.01
C ILE A 35 -3.64 -9.92 -3.91
N THR A 36 -2.90 -9.85 -2.81
CA THR A 36 -1.66 -10.60 -2.61
C THR A 36 -1.74 -11.46 -1.36
N TYR A 37 -1.46 -12.76 -1.49
CA TYR A 37 -1.28 -13.64 -0.34
C TYR A 37 0.09 -13.40 0.28
N VAL A 38 0.12 -12.93 1.53
CA VAL A 38 1.34 -12.42 2.18
C VAL A 38 2.42 -13.49 2.32
N SER A 39 2.04 -14.73 2.63
CA SER A 39 3.02 -15.78 2.97
C SER A 39 3.88 -16.23 1.79
N ASN A 40 3.38 -16.13 0.55
CA ASN A 40 4.10 -16.60 -0.64
C ASN A 40 4.16 -15.59 -1.80
N GLY A 41 3.57 -14.40 -1.64
CA GLY A 41 3.57 -13.36 -2.67
C GLY A 41 2.71 -13.66 -3.88
N SER A 42 1.85 -14.68 -3.86
CA SER A 42 0.93 -14.96 -4.95
C SER A 42 -0.04 -13.79 -5.12
N THR A 43 -0.10 -13.23 -6.32
CA THR A 43 -0.83 -12.00 -6.59
C THR A 43 -1.80 -12.19 -7.76
N ILE A 44 -3.02 -11.70 -7.57
CA ILE A 44 -4.04 -11.58 -8.60
C ILE A 44 -4.54 -10.13 -8.67
N GLY A 45 -5.18 -9.76 -9.78
CA GLY A 45 -5.89 -8.48 -9.85
C GLY A 45 -7.08 -8.44 -8.89
N LEU A 46 -7.40 -7.26 -8.35
CA LEU A 46 -8.64 -7.05 -7.59
C LEU A 46 -9.87 -7.32 -8.46
N THR A 47 -9.79 -6.92 -9.74
CA THR A 47 -10.86 -7.06 -10.72
C THR A 47 -10.43 -7.92 -11.91
N ASP A 48 -11.43 -8.34 -12.69
CA ASP A 48 -11.23 -8.90 -14.02
C ASP A 48 -10.52 -7.91 -14.96
N ARG A 49 -10.17 -8.38 -16.18
CA ARG A 49 -9.50 -7.55 -17.19
C ARG A 49 -10.31 -6.32 -17.59
N SER A 50 -11.63 -6.37 -17.45
CA SER A 50 -12.55 -5.26 -17.71
C SER A 50 -12.48 -4.15 -16.66
N GLY A 51 -11.91 -4.43 -15.48
CA GLY A 51 -11.85 -3.48 -14.36
C GLY A 51 -13.16 -3.32 -13.59
N ARG A 52 -14.18 -4.13 -13.91
CA ARG A 52 -15.58 -3.91 -13.45
C ARG A 52 -16.03 -4.92 -12.40
N ARG A 53 -15.61 -6.17 -12.51
CA ARG A 53 -16.05 -7.25 -11.61
C ARG A 53 -14.90 -7.66 -10.72
N LEU A 54 -15.17 -7.87 -9.43
CA LEU A 54 -14.19 -8.45 -8.51
C LEU A 54 -13.85 -9.89 -8.91
N ASN A 55 -12.60 -10.29 -8.73
CA ASN A 55 -12.21 -11.70 -8.88
C ASN A 55 -12.62 -12.55 -7.67
N GLY A 56 -12.97 -11.92 -6.54
CA GLY A 56 -13.55 -12.57 -5.35
C GLY A 56 -15.00 -12.14 -5.09
N ALA A 57 -15.70 -12.82 -4.18
CA ALA A 57 -17.06 -12.41 -3.80
C ALA A 57 -17.03 -11.15 -2.92
N GLU A 58 -17.97 -10.21 -3.16
CA GLU A 58 -18.05 -8.94 -2.43
C GLU A 58 -18.14 -9.12 -0.91
N ALA A 59 -18.80 -10.18 -0.45
CA ALA A 59 -18.98 -10.49 0.97
C ALA A 59 -17.69 -10.91 1.68
N ASP A 60 -16.68 -11.38 0.94
CA ASP A 60 -15.42 -11.86 1.50
C ASP A 60 -14.42 -10.73 1.75
N PHE A 61 -14.71 -9.52 1.30
CA PHE A 61 -13.85 -8.36 1.51
C PHE A 61 -14.23 -7.62 2.80
N PHE A 62 -13.21 -7.33 3.62
CA PHE A 62 -13.38 -6.64 4.89
C PHE A 62 -12.18 -5.73 5.20
N ILE A 63 -12.42 -4.72 6.02
CA ILE A 63 -11.36 -3.85 6.58
C ILE A 63 -10.96 -4.43 7.93
N SER A 64 -9.68 -4.71 8.13
CA SER A 64 -9.17 -5.08 9.45
C SER A 64 -8.96 -3.82 10.30
N VAL A 65 -9.43 -3.87 11.54
CA VAL A 65 -9.14 -2.85 12.55
C VAL A 65 -7.71 -3.06 13.02
N SER A 66 -6.76 -2.47 12.30
CA SER A 66 -5.44 -2.22 12.85
C SER A 66 -5.65 -1.20 13.98
N THR A 67 -5.39 -1.56 15.24
CA THR A 67 -5.46 -0.67 16.43
C THR A 67 -4.42 0.46 16.39
N ARG A 68 -4.04 0.92 15.20
CA ARG A 68 -3.06 1.96 14.97
C ARG A 68 -3.49 2.73 13.73
N GLY A 69 -4.14 3.88 13.91
CA GLY A 69 -4.54 4.73 12.78
C GLY A 69 -5.78 5.60 12.95
N ALA A 70 -6.34 5.73 14.16
CA ALA A 70 -6.90 7.03 14.54
C ALA A 70 -5.69 7.88 15.01
N ASP A 71 -5.61 9.12 14.53
CA ASP A 71 -4.49 10.07 14.67
C ASP A 71 -3.38 9.97 13.60
N GLY A 72 -3.56 10.80 12.56
CA GLY A 72 -2.70 11.97 12.33
C GLY A 72 -1.26 11.74 11.89
N GLU A 73 -0.93 12.34 10.75
CA GLU A 73 0.37 12.95 10.44
C GLU A 73 1.51 12.73 11.44
N GLN A 74 2.50 11.92 11.07
CA GLN A 74 3.86 12.11 11.55
C GLN A 74 4.80 12.33 10.37
N GLY A 75 4.84 13.61 9.99
CA GLY A 75 6.05 14.37 9.72
C GLY A 75 7.24 13.60 9.17
N ARG A 76 7.46 13.75 7.86
CA ARG A 76 8.79 13.75 7.27
C ARG A 76 9.61 14.85 7.96
N GLU A 77 10.34 14.53 9.03
CA GLU A 77 11.40 15.42 9.53
C GLU A 77 12.61 15.28 8.59
N VAL A 78 12.72 16.25 7.69
CA VAL A 78 13.92 16.51 6.90
C VAL A 78 15.01 17.07 7.81
N ARG A 79 16.06 16.29 8.07
CA ARG A 79 17.39 16.80 8.43
C ARG A 79 18.23 16.63 7.17
N GLY A 80 18.73 17.63 6.47
CA GLY A 80 19.23 18.92 6.92
C GLY A 80 20.73 18.97 6.59
N ALA A 81 21.02 19.46 5.38
CA ALA A 81 22.23 20.17 4.92
C ALA A 81 23.61 19.45 4.82
N THR A 82 24.14 19.43 3.58
CA THR A 82 25.50 19.83 3.10
C THR A 82 26.71 19.57 4.01
N SER A 83 27.82 19.00 3.55
CA SER A 83 28.69 19.63 2.54
C SER A 83 29.62 18.64 1.84
N GLU A 84 29.71 18.78 0.52
CA GLU A 84 30.90 18.41 -0.25
C GLU A 84 32.03 19.39 0.10
N GLY A 85 33.24 18.85 0.32
CA GLY A 85 34.47 19.60 0.52
C GLY A 85 35.66 18.70 0.22
N HIS A 86 36.19 18.83 -0.98
CA HIS A 86 37.34 18.12 -1.56
C HIS A 86 38.64 18.38 -0.75
N PRO A 87 39.58 17.43 -0.65
CA PRO A 87 40.88 17.67 -0.01
C PRO A 87 41.81 18.50 -0.93
N ASP A 88 42.30 19.64 -0.42
CA ASP A 88 43.35 20.45 -1.07
C ASP A 88 44.75 20.02 -0.60
N ALA A 89 45.67 19.98 -1.56
CA ALA A 89 47.04 19.51 -1.41
C ALA A 89 47.93 20.58 -0.78
N GLY A 90 48.63 20.24 0.30
CA GLY A 90 49.64 21.10 0.93
C GLY A 90 51.04 20.50 0.81
N THR A 91 51.83 21.08 -0.08
CA THR A 91 53.29 20.93 -0.21
C THR A 91 54.02 21.35 1.06
N GLY A 92 55.02 20.57 1.47
CA GLY A 92 56.04 20.92 2.46
C GLY A 92 57.31 20.12 2.22
#